data_AF-A0A6B3F0U2-F1
#
_entry.id   AF-A0A6B3F0U2-F1
#
_cell.length_a   1.000
_cell.length_b   1.000
_cell.length_c   1.000
_cell.angle_alpha   90.00
_cell.angle_beta   90.00
_cell.angle_gamma   90.00
#
_symmetry.space_group_name_H-M   'P 1'
#
loop_
_entity.id
_entity.type
_entity.pdbx_description
1 polymer ?
#
loop_
_entity_poly.entity_id
_entity_poly.type
_entity_poly.pdbx_seq_one_letter_code
_entity_poly.pdbx_strand_id
1 'polypeptide(L)'
;AHGLRPDTVLGRGPAAAAASALRGELSLPDALRAAATAAETPRAEVPEGEVLVVRLGAGVAEAGVLCLDPLDPASYARLFAALWERGFDVDCTLGRGGRRVRLPGYPFQRSGSVTGTIPPGLRPLTPHEQRWLFHDLVRSGSAAEHALCATAVLPGPVPGAPAADAALAALQDRHPDLRTVFTRGGGRWFARVSGRPVPVTVLAPDTGAGPADRVRAATAQSTFAAADVPLIRCALAPAGDGWAVALAVYAPVAGSSTADELLAEWCELAGTPLRPAAAHA
;
A
#
# COMPACT_ATOMS: atom_id res chain seq x y z
N ALA A 1 4.08 13.14 -21.06
CA ALA A 1 4.24 12.79 -19.64
C ALA A 1 3.31 13.72 -18.88
N HIS A 2 2.20 13.21 -18.37
CA HIS A 2 1.29 14.03 -17.58
C HIS A 2 1.86 14.06 -16.17
N GLY A 3 2.65 15.10 -15.86
CA GLY A 3 3.00 15.37 -14.47
C GLY A 3 1.73 15.63 -13.66
N LEU A 4 1.79 15.42 -12.34
CA LEU A 4 0.74 15.86 -11.43
C LEU A 4 0.41 17.33 -11.73
N ARG A 5 -0.78 17.57 -12.27
CA ARG A 5 -1.34 18.90 -12.39
C ARG A 5 -2.27 19.08 -11.21
N PRO A 6 -2.13 20.15 -10.41
CA PRO A 6 -3.11 20.44 -9.39
C PRO A 6 -4.46 20.67 -10.09
N ASP A 7 -5.46 19.88 -9.73
CA ASP A 7 -6.83 20.07 -10.24
C ASP A 7 -7.43 21.38 -9.71
N THR A 8 -7.02 21.79 -8.50
CA THR A 8 -7.41 23.05 -7.86
C THR A 8 -6.24 23.63 -7.06
N VAL A 9 -6.08 24.95 -7.07
CA VAL A 9 -5.16 25.69 -6.21
C VAL A 9 -5.98 26.56 -5.27
N LEU A 10 -5.78 26.44 -3.96
CA LEU A 10 -6.50 27.22 -2.93
C LEU A 10 -5.51 28.06 -2.12
N GLY A 11 -5.94 29.23 -1.65
CA GLY A 11 -5.14 30.11 -0.80
C GLY A 11 -5.95 30.70 0.37
N ARG A 12 -5.27 31.15 1.42
CA ARG A 12 -5.86 31.86 2.57
C ARG A 12 -5.17 33.21 2.79
N GLY A 13 -5.92 34.23 3.21
CA GLY A 13 -5.39 35.57 3.40
C GLY A 13 -4.71 36.10 2.13
N PRO A 14 -3.50 36.68 2.20
CA PRO A 14 -2.77 37.17 1.03
C PRO A 14 -2.51 36.10 -0.05
N ALA A 15 -2.43 34.82 0.33
CA ALA A 15 -2.24 33.72 -0.62
C ALA A 15 -3.51 33.42 -1.46
N ALA A 16 -4.69 33.89 -1.04
CA ALA A 16 -5.93 33.72 -1.82
C ALA A 16 -5.88 34.50 -3.15
N ALA A 17 -5.28 35.69 -3.14
CA ALA A 17 -5.07 36.49 -4.35
C ALA A 17 -4.09 35.80 -5.31
N ALA A 18 -2.99 35.24 -4.80
CA ALA A 18 -2.03 34.47 -5.59
C ALA A 18 -2.67 33.22 -6.22
N ALA A 19 -3.48 32.48 -5.45
CA ALA A 19 -4.22 31.33 -5.96
C ALA A 19 -5.22 31.73 -7.07
N SER A 20 -5.90 32.87 -6.92
CA SER A 20 -6.85 33.39 -7.92
C SER A 20 -6.14 33.83 -9.20
N ALA A 21 -4.95 34.41 -9.11
CA ALA A 21 -4.11 34.70 -10.29
C ALA A 21 -3.66 33.42 -11.02
N LEU A 22 -3.26 32.39 -10.28
CA LEU A 22 -2.86 31.10 -10.87
C LEU A 22 -4.02 30.37 -11.57
N ARG A 23 -5.25 30.56 -11.09
CA ARG A 23 -6.47 30.06 -11.75
C ARG A 23 -6.95 30.94 -12.93
N GLY A 24 -6.35 32.12 -13.10
CA GLY A 24 -6.73 33.09 -14.15
C GLY A 24 -7.96 33.94 -13.83
N GLU A 25 -8.45 33.90 -12.58
CA GLU A 25 -9.61 34.68 -12.12
C GLU A 25 -9.25 36.15 -11.87
N LEU A 26 -8.00 36.41 -11.49
CA LEU A 26 -7.43 37.75 -11.35
C LEU A 26 -6.22 37.90 -12.26
N SER A 27 -6.00 39.12 -12.75
CA SER A 27 -4.70 39.49 -13.31
C SER A 27 -3.63 39.49 -12.21
N LEU A 28 -2.37 39.20 -12.56
CA LEU A 28 -1.27 39.27 -11.60
C LEU A 28 -1.17 40.65 -10.91
N PRO A 29 -1.26 41.79 -11.62
CA PRO A 29 -1.30 43.11 -10.98
C PRO A 29 -2.45 43.29 -9.97
N ASP A 30 -3.65 42.82 -10.30
CA ASP A 30 -4.81 42.95 -9.41
C ASP A 30 -4.71 42.03 -8.20
N ALA A 31 -4.15 40.84 -8.37
CA ALA A 31 -3.84 39.94 -7.26
C ALA A 31 -2.79 40.53 -6.30
N LEU A 32 -1.74 41.17 -6.83
CA LEU A 32 -0.74 41.86 -6.01
C LEU A 32 -1.37 43.04 -5.24
N ARG A 33 -2.26 43.81 -5.89
CA ARG A 33 -2.99 44.90 -5.25
C ARG A 33 -3.90 44.39 -4.14
N ALA A 34 -4.69 43.35 -4.41
CA ALA A 34 -5.59 42.73 -3.43
C ALA A 34 -4.82 42.18 -2.20
N ALA A 35 -3.67 41.54 -2.43
CA ALA A 35 -2.80 41.08 -1.36
C ALA A 35 -2.23 42.23 -0.51
N ALA A 36 -1.82 43.34 -1.15
CA ALA A 36 -1.27 44.50 -0.46
C ALA A 36 -2.31 45.27 0.38
N THR A 37 -3.58 45.26 -0.04
CA THR A 37 -4.66 45.96 0.67
C THR A 37 -5.47 45.06 1.61
N ALA A 38 -5.08 43.79 1.76
CA ALA A 38 -5.84 42.77 2.48
C ALA A 38 -7.32 42.71 2.04
N ALA A 39 -7.60 42.98 0.76
CA ALA A 39 -8.95 42.91 0.22
C ALA A 39 -9.45 41.46 0.24
N GLU A 40 -10.70 41.24 0.65
CA GLU A 40 -11.30 39.92 0.62
C GLU A 40 -11.29 39.37 -0.81
N THR A 41 -10.59 38.26 -0.99
CA THR A 41 -10.57 37.52 -2.26
C THR A 41 -11.58 36.38 -2.16
N PRO A 42 -12.43 36.14 -3.17
CA PRO A 42 -13.38 35.05 -3.17
C PRO A 42 -12.67 33.72 -2.87
N ARG A 43 -13.22 32.95 -1.92
CA ARG A 43 -12.67 31.66 -1.54
C ARG A 43 -13.32 30.58 -2.40
N ALA A 44 -12.51 29.85 -3.15
CA ALA A 44 -12.99 28.64 -3.82
C ALA A 44 -13.35 27.56 -2.79
N GLU A 45 -14.45 26.87 -3.02
CA GLU A 45 -14.90 25.73 -2.22
C GLU A 45 -13.90 24.58 -2.32
N VAL A 46 -13.73 23.86 -1.22
CA VAL A 46 -12.90 22.65 -1.21
C VAL A 46 -13.73 21.54 -1.86
N PRO A 47 -13.23 20.90 -2.93
CA PRO A 47 -13.96 19.78 -3.54
C PRO A 47 -14.17 18.64 -2.54
N GLU A 48 -15.36 18.05 -2.54
CA GLU A 48 -15.69 16.86 -1.74
C GLU A 48 -15.04 15.61 -2.35
N GLY A 49 -14.37 14.81 -1.51
CA GLY A 49 -13.74 13.54 -1.92
C GLY A 49 -12.36 13.32 -1.29
N GLU A 50 -11.72 12.22 -1.67
CA GLU A 50 -10.34 11.90 -1.26
C GLU A 50 -9.36 12.77 -2.07
N VAL A 51 -8.96 13.91 -1.51
CA VAL A 51 -8.10 14.90 -2.17
C VAL A 51 -6.71 14.87 -1.57
N LEU A 52 -5.69 14.75 -2.43
CA LEU A 52 -4.31 14.90 -2.02
C LEU A 52 -3.97 16.38 -1.80
N VAL A 53 -3.73 16.76 -0.55
CA VAL A 53 -3.39 18.16 -0.20
C VAL A 53 -1.89 18.34 -0.08
N VAL A 54 -1.34 19.27 -0.87
CA VAL A 54 0.05 19.74 -0.75
C VAL A 54 0.04 21.20 -0.29
N ARG A 55 0.58 21.46 0.90
CA ARG A 55 0.76 22.80 1.48
C ARG A 55 2.06 23.41 0.98
N LEU A 56 2.00 24.64 0.48
CA LEU A 56 3.17 25.42 0.11
C LEU A 56 3.60 26.33 1.28
N GLY A 57 4.88 26.26 1.65
CA GLY A 57 5.49 27.09 2.71
C GLY A 57 5.78 26.35 4.02
N ALA A 58 6.44 27.05 4.94
CA ALA A 58 6.80 26.52 6.25
C ALA A 58 5.55 26.25 7.10
N GLY A 59 5.45 25.04 7.66
CA GLY A 59 4.34 24.64 8.51
C GLY A 59 4.57 23.30 9.18
N VAL A 60 3.84 23.05 10.26
CA VAL A 60 3.85 21.76 10.95
C VAL A 60 3.21 20.71 10.05
N ALA A 61 3.84 19.54 9.96
CA ALA A 61 3.27 18.40 9.25
C ALA A 61 1.97 17.97 9.94
N GLU A 62 0.86 18.00 9.22
CA GLU A 62 -0.42 17.48 9.65
C GLU A 62 -0.64 16.11 9.02
N ALA A 63 -1.30 15.19 9.75
CA ALA A 63 -1.64 13.88 9.20
C ALA A 63 -2.46 14.04 7.91
N GLY A 64 -2.04 13.37 6.84
CA GLY A 64 -2.68 13.44 5.53
C GLY A 64 -2.21 14.57 4.62
N VAL A 65 -1.62 15.65 5.14
CA VAL A 65 -1.17 16.82 4.36
C VAL A 65 0.32 16.72 4.03
N LEU A 66 0.67 16.81 2.75
CA LEU A 66 2.06 16.89 2.31
C LEU A 66 2.54 18.35 2.36
N CYS A 67 3.81 18.60 2.64
CA CYS A 67 4.38 19.94 2.69
C CYS A 67 5.48 20.13 1.65
N LEU A 68 5.49 21.30 1.02
CA LEU A 68 6.55 21.78 0.14
C LEU A 68 6.99 23.16 0.60
N ASP A 69 8.16 23.23 1.23
CA ASP A 69 8.84 24.48 1.52
C ASP A 69 9.81 24.81 0.36
N PRO A 70 9.53 25.84 -0.45
CA PRO A 70 10.40 26.21 -1.56
C PRO A 70 11.77 26.75 -1.12
N LEU A 71 11.91 27.16 0.15
CA LEU A 71 13.17 27.64 0.73
C LEU A 71 14.05 26.50 1.28
N ASP A 72 13.49 25.30 1.48
CA ASP A 72 14.25 24.11 1.86
C ASP A 72 14.50 23.20 0.63
N PRO A 73 15.75 23.12 0.12
CA PRO A 73 16.09 22.26 -1.00
C PRO A 73 15.73 20.78 -0.80
N ALA A 74 15.73 20.29 0.44
CA ALA A 74 15.36 18.92 0.77
C ALA A 74 13.84 18.69 0.77
N SER A 75 13.02 19.75 0.81
CA SER A 75 11.55 19.62 0.83
C SER A 75 11.00 19.02 -0.45
N TYR A 76 11.63 19.28 -1.60
CA TYR A 76 11.25 18.65 -2.87
C TYR A 76 11.47 17.13 -2.83
N ALA A 77 12.61 16.70 -2.30
CA ALA A 77 12.91 15.27 -2.16
C ALA A 77 11.93 14.56 -1.21
N ARG A 78 11.57 15.20 -0.09
CA ARG A 78 10.59 14.67 0.87
C ARG A 78 9.18 14.60 0.28
N LEU A 79 8.75 15.64 -0.45
CA LEU A 79 7.48 15.63 -1.17
C LEU A 79 7.46 14.50 -2.20
N PHE A 80 8.51 14.38 -3.00
CA PHE A 80 8.64 13.35 -4.01
C PHE A 80 8.63 11.94 -3.43
N ALA A 81 9.31 11.72 -2.30
CA ALA A 81 9.24 10.46 -1.57
C ALA A 81 7.80 10.17 -1.09
N ALA A 82 7.12 11.13 -0.49
CA ALA A 82 5.76 10.93 0.03
C ALA A 82 4.71 10.72 -1.09
N LEU A 83 4.84 11.43 -2.22
CA LEU A 83 4.02 11.20 -3.41
C LEU A 83 4.25 9.80 -3.98
N TRP A 84 5.50 9.39 -4.06
CA TRP A 84 5.89 8.06 -4.52
C TRP A 84 5.38 6.96 -3.57
N GLU A 85 5.44 7.16 -2.25
CA GLU A 85 4.91 6.24 -1.25
C GLU A 85 3.38 6.07 -1.35
N ARG A 86 2.67 7.10 -1.81
CA ARG A 86 1.22 7.06 -2.09
C ARG A 86 0.87 6.58 -3.50
N GLY A 87 1.85 6.08 -4.26
CA GLY A 87 1.64 5.48 -5.58
C GLY A 87 1.58 6.47 -6.75
N PHE A 88 1.94 7.75 -6.54
CA PHE A 88 1.99 8.74 -7.62
C PHE A 88 3.31 8.68 -8.41
N ASP A 89 3.23 8.88 -9.72
CA ASP A 89 4.41 9.08 -10.57
C ASP A 89 5.05 10.44 -10.29
N VAL A 90 6.37 10.44 -10.00
CA VAL A 90 7.09 11.66 -9.66
C VAL A 90 8.21 11.92 -10.65
N ASP A 91 8.19 13.10 -11.27
CA ASP A 91 9.24 13.55 -12.18
C ASP A 91 10.27 14.43 -11.45
N CYS A 92 11.39 13.81 -11.05
CA CYS A 92 12.49 14.52 -10.39
C CYS A 92 13.31 15.41 -11.33
N THR A 93 12.98 15.47 -12.64
CA THR A 93 13.76 16.28 -13.60
C THR A 93 13.46 17.78 -13.52
N LEU A 94 12.40 18.18 -12.81
CA LEU A 94 12.01 19.59 -12.62
C LEU A 94 11.97 20.39 -13.95
N GLY A 95 11.62 19.73 -15.06
CA GLY A 95 11.58 20.36 -16.39
C GLY A 95 12.94 20.66 -17.03
N ARG A 96 14.07 20.20 -16.46
CA ARG A 96 15.39 20.35 -17.07
C ARG A 96 15.66 19.27 -18.10
N GLY A 97 16.29 19.64 -19.22
CA GLY A 97 16.73 18.75 -20.31
C GLY A 97 17.90 17.82 -19.96
N GLY A 98 17.87 17.21 -18.77
CA GLY A 98 18.87 16.24 -18.32
C GLY A 98 18.63 14.86 -18.93
N ARG A 99 19.71 14.21 -19.38
CA ARG A 99 19.66 12.84 -19.92
C ARG A 99 19.22 11.90 -18.79
N ARG A 100 18.03 11.30 -18.93
CA ARG A 100 17.53 10.25 -18.01
C ARG A 100 18.62 9.19 -17.85
N VAL A 101 19.15 9.04 -16.63
CA VAL A 101 20.14 7.99 -16.32
C VAL A 101 19.41 6.64 -16.40
N ARG A 102 19.74 5.85 -17.42
CA ARG A 102 19.35 4.43 -17.52
C ARG A 102 20.39 3.62 -16.78
N LEU A 103 19.99 2.97 -15.68
CA LEU A 103 20.80 1.90 -15.10
C LEU A 103 20.63 0.66 -16.01
N PRO A 104 21.70 0.15 -16.65
CA PRO A 104 21.64 -1.11 -17.37
C PRO A 104 21.22 -2.23 -16.41
N GLY A 105 20.31 -3.11 -16.81
CA GLY A 105 19.89 -4.25 -15.99
C GLY A 105 18.82 -3.98 -14.93
N TYR A 106 18.18 -2.80 -14.94
CA TYR A 106 17.05 -2.52 -14.04
C TYR A 106 15.84 -3.40 -14.40
N PRO A 107 15.40 -4.32 -13.50
CA PRO A 107 14.45 -5.37 -13.87
C PRO A 107 12.97 -4.91 -13.83
N PHE A 108 12.71 -3.63 -13.55
CA PHE A 108 11.37 -3.07 -13.43
C PHE A 108 11.04 -2.08 -14.55
N GLN A 109 9.80 -2.14 -15.06
CA GLN A 109 9.32 -1.26 -16.11
C GLN A 109 8.86 0.08 -15.51
N ARG A 110 9.31 1.20 -16.08
CA ARG A 110 8.82 2.54 -15.73
C ARG A 110 7.53 2.84 -16.49
N SER A 111 6.50 3.35 -15.82
CA SER A 111 5.30 3.89 -16.46
C SER A 111 5.71 4.94 -17.50
N GLY A 112 5.44 4.67 -18.78
CA GLY A 112 5.82 5.52 -19.92
C GLY A 112 7.03 5.04 -20.76
N SER A 113 7.71 3.95 -20.41
CA SER A 113 8.63 3.26 -21.34
C SER A 113 7.86 2.28 -22.20
N VAL A 114 7.14 2.80 -23.21
CA VAL A 114 6.37 2.03 -24.19
C VAL A 114 7.30 1.50 -25.29
N THR A 115 8.21 0.59 -24.94
CA THR A 115 8.99 -0.16 -25.95
C THR A 115 9.01 -1.66 -25.68
N GLY A 116 8.19 -2.17 -24.76
CA GLY A 116 8.04 -3.61 -24.54
C GLY A 116 6.56 -3.97 -24.48
N THR A 117 6.15 -4.93 -25.31
CA THR A 117 4.85 -5.59 -25.22
C THR A 117 4.72 -6.24 -23.84
N ILE A 118 3.73 -5.79 -23.06
CA ILE A 118 3.37 -6.43 -21.79
C ILE A 118 2.63 -7.72 -22.14
N PRO A 119 3.05 -8.90 -21.64
CA PRO A 119 2.33 -10.14 -21.90
C PRO A 119 0.88 -10.07 -21.39
N PRO A 120 -0.09 -10.71 -22.08
CA PRO A 120 -1.48 -10.73 -21.64
C PRO A 120 -1.62 -11.28 -20.20
N GLY A 121 -2.46 -10.64 -19.39
CA GLY A 121 -2.70 -11.03 -18.00
C GLY A 121 -1.61 -10.62 -17.01
N LEU A 122 -0.57 -9.92 -17.45
CA LEU A 122 0.44 -9.31 -16.59
C LEU A 122 0.26 -7.80 -16.52
N ARG A 123 0.63 -7.22 -15.37
CA ARG A 123 0.79 -5.77 -15.21
C ARG A 123 2.21 -5.43 -14.74
N PRO A 124 2.73 -4.24 -15.08
CA PRO A 124 3.91 -3.71 -14.42
C PRO A 124 3.69 -3.67 -12.90
N LEU A 125 4.78 -3.87 -12.15
CA LEU A 125 4.76 -3.65 -10.71
C LEU A 125 4.51 -2.17 -10.40
N THR A 126 3.71 -1.89 -9.38
CA THR A 126 3.59 -0.55 -8.82
C THR A 126 4.92 -0.14 -8.19
N PRO A 127 5.20 1.16 -8.03
CA PRO A 127 6.46 1.58 -7.41
C PRO A 127 6.64 1.05 -5.98
N HIS A 128 5.54 0.91 -5.23
CA HIS A 128 5.52 0.25 -3.93
C HIS A 128 5.99 -1.21 -4.02
N GLU A 129 5.38 -2.01 -4.89
CA GLU A 129 5.77 -3.41 -5.11
C GLU A 129 7.23 -3.54 -5.59
N GLN A 130 7.68 -2.64 -6.47
CA GLN A 130 9.07 -2.61 -6.93
C GLN A 130 10.05 -2.40 -5.78
N ARG A 131 9.77 -1.47 -4.85
CA ARG A 131 10.63 -1.19 -3.69
C ARG A 131 10.83 -2.44 -2.83
N TRP A 132 9.72 -3.06 -2.45
CA TRP A 132 9.74 -4.19 -1.53
C TRP A 132 10.31 -5.44 -2.18
N LEU A 133 9.88 -5.76 -3.40
CA LEU A 133 10.44 -6.89 -4.12
C LEU A 133 11.94 -6.71 -4.37
N PHE A 134 12.39 -5.50 -4.71
CA PHE A 134 13.83 -5.21 -4.83
C PHE A 134 14.56 -5.45 -3.51
N HIS A 135 14.02 -4.96 -2.40
CA HIS A 135 14.63 -5.13 -1.08
C HIS A 135 14.80 -6.61 -0.74
N ASP A 136 13.80 -7.45 -1.02
CA ASP A 136 13.87 -8.89 -0.77
C ASP A 136 14.82 -9.64 -1.70
N LEU A 137 14.88 -9.24 -2.97
CA LEU A 137 15.80 -9.83 -3.93
C LEU A 137 17.26 -9.48 -3.59
N VAL A 138 17.53 -8.27 -3.09
CA VAL A 138 18.89 -7.82 -2.75
C VAL A 138 19.35 -8.35 -1.40
N ARG A 139 18.45 -8.50 -0.41
CA ARG A 139 18.81 -8.98 0.93
C ARG A 139 19.02 -10.49 1.06
N SER A 140 19.14 -11.22 -0.04
CA SER A 140 19.44 -12.66 -0.02
C SER A 140 18.36 -13.49 0.70
N GLY A 141 17.08 -13.25 0.40
CA GLY A 141 16.06 -14.30 0.55
C GLY A 141 15.28 -14.34 1.86
N SER A 142 15.17 -13.23 2.60
CA SER A 142 14.24 -13.13 3.73
C SER A 142 13.12 -12.09 3.53
N ALA A 143 12.14 -12.39 2.69
CA ALA A 143 10.83 -11.74 2.70
C ALA A 143 10.04 -11.92 4.04
N ALA A 144 10.62 -12.62 5.03
CA ALA A 144 10.01 -12.76 6.34
C ALA A 144 9.98 -11.43 7.11
N GLU A 145 10.92 -10.51 6.84
CA GLU A 145 10.93 -9.18 7.45
C GLU A 145 9.69 -8.33 7.07
N HIS A 146 9.08 -8.63 5.92
CA HIS A 146 7.92 -7.88 5.42
C HIS A 146 6.65 -8.73 5.41
N ALA A 147 6.67 -9.84 6.14
CA ALA A 147 5.46 -10.60 6.42
C ALA A 147 4.73 -9.93 7.60
N LEU A 148 3.55 -9.40 7.33
CA LEU A 148 2.60 -9.03 8.37
C LEU A 148 1.99 -10.33 8.89
N CYS A 149 1.91 -10.51 10.21
CA CYS A 149 1.35 -11.71 10.80
C CYS A 149 0.44 -11.34 11.97
N ALA A 150 -0.79 -11.87 11.94
CA ALA A 150 -1.74 -11.79 13.04
C ALA A 150 -2.08 -13.21 13.51
N THR A 151 -2.34 -13.35 14.80
CA THR A 151 -2.67 -14.65 15.42
C THR A 151 -3.82 -14.51 16.40
N ALA A 152 -4.72 -15.47 16.43
CA ALA A 152 -5.81 -15.53 17.40
C ALA A 152 -6.00 -16.95 17.95
N VAL A 153 -6.56 -17.05 19.15
CA VAL A 153 -7.04 -18.29 19.74
C VAL A 153 -8.54 -18.16 19.95
N LEU A 154 -9.30 -19.11 19.41
CA LEU A 154 -10.76 -19.10 19.33
C LEU A 154 -11.32 -20.33 20.03
N PRO A 155 -12.48 -20.23 20.71
CA PRO A 155 -13.12 -21.37 21.35
C PRO A 155 -13.79 -22.28 20.31
N GLY A 156 -14.08 -23.52 20.72
CA GLY A 156 -14.87 -24.46 19.93
C GLY A 156 -14.04 -25.31 18.95
N PRO A 157 -14.70 -26.07 18.06
CA PRO A 157 -14.01 -26.95 17.13
C PRO A 157 -13.28 -26.14 16.05
N VAL A 158 -12.10 -26.62 15.64
CA VAL A 158 -11.39 -26.10 14.45
C VAL A 158 -12.34 -26.18 13.25
N PRO A 159 -12.47 -25.12 12.43
CA PRO A 159 -13.22 -25.19 11.18
C PRO A 159 -12.68 -26.33 10.31
N GLY A 160 -13.59 -27.12 9.71
CA GLY A 160 -13.17 -28.13 8.74
C GLY A 160 -12.44 -27.48 7.56
N ALA A 161 -11.46 -28.18 6.97
CA ALA A 161 -10.66 -27.65 5.87
C ALA A 161 -11.50 -27.02 4.73
N PRO A 162 -12.63 -27.60 4.27
CA PRO A 162 -13.45 -26.96 3.24
C PRO A 162 -14.05 -25.60 3.65
N ALA A 163 -14.43 -25.44 4.92
CA ALA A 163 -14.99 -24.18 5.41
C ALA A 163 -13.89 -23.11 5.56
N ALA A 164 -12.72 -23.52 6.06
CA ALA A 164 -11.55 -22.64 6.16
C ALA A 164 -11.07 -22.16 4.78
N ASP A 165 -11.02 -23.06 3.80
CA ASP A 165 -10.67 -22.74 2.40
C ASP A 165 -11.70 -21.81 1.76
N ALA A 166 -13.00 -22.05 1.99
CA ALA A 166 -14.06 -21.17 1.48
C ALA A 166 -13.97 -19.76 2.09
N ALA A 167 -13.67 -19.65 3.39
CA ALA A 167 -13.47 -18.36 4.06
C ALA A 167 -12.25 -17.61 3.51
N LEU A 168 -11.13 -18.31 3.26
CA LEU A 168 -9.95 -17.69 2.66
C LEU A 168 -10.20 -17.26 1.21
N ALA A 169 -10.92 -18.07 0.43
CA ALA A 169 -11.32 -17.70 -0.92
C ALA A 169 -12.21 -16.46 -0.94
N ALA A 170 -13.22 -16.39 -0.04
CA ALA A 170 -14.09 -15.22 0.10
C ALA A 170 -13.30 -13.96 0.50
N LEU A 171 -12.33 -14.08 1.40
CA LEU A 171 -11.43 -12.97 1.75
C LEU A 171 -10.64 -12.48 0.53
N GLN A 172 -10.08 -13.41 -0.26
CA GLN A 172 -9.32 -13.10 -1.48
C GLN A 172 -10.19 -12.50 -2.60
N ASP A 173 -11.49 -12.80 -2.62
CA ASP A 173 -12.44 -12.19 -3.54
C ASP A 173 -12.75 -10.74 -3.14
N ARG A 174 -12.88 -10.44 -1.84
CA ARG A 174 -13.07 -9.08 -1.32
C ARG A 174 -11.81 -8.22 -1.40
N HIS A 175 -10.64 -8.85 -1.30
CA HIS A 175 -9.33 -8.19 -1.38
C HIS A 175 -8.51 -8.78 -2.54
N PRO A 176 -8.75 -8.35 -3.79
CA PRO A 176 -8.08 -8.90 -4.97
C PRO A 176 -6.56 -8.81 -4.92
N ASP A 177 -6.01 -7.84 -4.19
CA ASP A 177 -4.57 -7.67 -4.02
C ASP A 177 -3.92 -8.87 -3.32
N LEU A 178 -4.62 -9.58 -2.44
CA LEU A 178 -4.15 -10.81 -1.79
C LEU A 178 -3.92 -11.98 -2.77
N ARG A 179 -4.41 -11.85 -4.00
CA ARG A 179 -4.17 -12.80 -5.11
C ARG A 179 -3.01 -12.37 -6.00
N THR A 180 -2.33 -11.27 -5.68
CA THR A 180 -1.17 -10.78 -6.42
C THR A 180 -0.01 -11.78 -6.29
N VAL A 181 0.56 -12.12 -7.44
CA VAL A 181 1.77 -12.94 -7.57
C VAL A 181 2.76 -12.15 -8.42
N PHE A 182 4.01 -12.04 -7.96
CA PHE A 182 5.08 -11.48 -8.79
C PHE A 182 5.70 -12.57 -9.64
N THR A 183 5.91 -12.30 -10.91
CA THR A 183 6.45 -13.25 -11.88
C THR A 183 7.53 -12.60 -12.73
N ARG A 184 8.48 -13.41 -13.20
CA ARG A 184 9.59 -12.92 -14.03
C ARG A 184 9.41 -13.37 -15.47
N GLY A 185 9.34 -12.42 -16.41
CA GLY A 185 9.22 -12.69 -17.85
C GLY A 185 10.16 -11.79 -18.65
N GLY A 186 10.90 -12.35 -19.62
CA GLY A 186 11.80 -11.56 -20.47
C GLY A 186 12.85 -10.75 -19.68
N GLY A 187 13.32 -11.29 -18.56
CA GLY A 187 14.28 -10.63 -17.67
C GLY A 187 13.69 -9.54 -16.76
N ARG A 188 12.37 -9.30 -16.79
CA ARG A 188 11.67 -8.27 -16.01
C ARG A 188 10.67 -8.86 -15.03
N TRP A 189 10.35 -8.11 -13.97
CA TRP A 189 9.31 -8.46 -13.02
C TRP A 189 7.96 -7.82 -13.38
N PHE A 190 6.92 -8.61 -13.19
CA PHE A 190 5.52 -8.23 -13.38
C PHE A 190 4.68 -8.73 -12.21
N ALA A 191 3.51 -8.14 -12.02
CA ALA A 191 2.47 -8.65 -11.14
C ALA A 191 1.36 -9.27 -12.00
N ARG A 192 0.69 -10.28 -11.44
CA ARG A 192 -0.56 -10.82 -11.98
C ARG A 192 -1.48 -11.23 -10.85
N VAL A 193 -2.77 -11.26 -11.13
CA VAL A 193 -3.76 -11.81 -10.21
C VAL A 193 -3.86 -13.31 -10.46
N SER A 194 -3.66 -14.12 -9.42
CA SER A 194 -3.90 -15.56 -9.46
C SER A 194 -5.40 -15.84 -9.48
N GLY A 195 -5.85 -16.65 -10.45
CA GLY A 195 -7.23 -17.17 -10.46
C GLY A 195 -7.45 -18.37 -9.52
N ARG A 196 -6.39 -18.87 -8.86
CA ARG A 196 -6.48 -19.99 -7.93
C ARG A 196 -6.46 -19.46 -6.49
N PRO A 197 -7.47 -19.78 -5.66
CA PRO A 197 -7.45 -19.52 -4.23
C PRO A 197 -6.29 -20.24 -3.55
N VAL A 198 -5.84 -19.67 -2.44
CA VAL A 198 -4.79 -20.26 -1.61
C VAL A 198 -5.43 -21.23 -0.62
N PRO A 199 -4.91 -22.46 -0.47
CA PRO A 199 -5.43 -23.37 0.53
C PRO A 199 -4.98 -22.98 1.95
N VAL A 200 -5.81 -23.28 2.94
CA VAL A 200 -5.49 -23.17 4.35
C VAL A 200 -4.67 -24.38 4.80
N THR A 201 -3.63 -24.15 5.60
CA THR A 201 -2.83 -25.22 6.18
C THR A 201 -3.39 -25.62 7.54
N VAL A 202 -3.84 -26.86 7.68
CA VAL A 202 -4.26 -27.40 8.98
C VAL A 202 -3.11 -28.22 9.59
N LEU A 203 -2.61 -27.78 10.74
CA LEU A 203 -1.53 -28.44 11.47
C LEU A 203 -2.07 -29.60 12.30
N ALA A 204 -1.30 -30.68 12.37
CA ALA A 204 -1.60 -31.81 13.24
C ALA A 204 -1.61 -31.37 14.73
N PRO A 205 -2.34 -32.06 15.63
CA PRO A 205 -2.21 -31.87 17.07
C PRO A 205 -0.76 -32.09 17.54
N ASP A 206 -0.29 -31.30 18.49
CA ASP A 206 1.03 -31.39 19.10
C ASP A 206 0.93 -30.96 20.56
N THR A 207 1.69 -31.62 21.42
CA THR A 207 1.69 -31.44 22.87
C THR A 207 2.84 -30.55 23.36
N GLY A 208 3.80 -30.18 22.50
CA GLY A 208 5.04 -29.52 22.93
C GLY A 208 5.05 -27.98 22.95
N ALA A 209 4.27 -27.32 22.08
CA ALA A 209 4.27 -25.86 21.95
C ALA A 209 2.85 -25.29 22.05
N GLY A 210 2.74 -24.06 22.58
CA GLY A 210 1.48 -23.33 22.64
C GLY A 210 0.86 -23.18 21.24
N PRO A 211 -0.46 -23.32 21.10
CA PRO A 211 -1.12 -23.39 19.80
C PRO A 211 -0.92 -22.13 18.95
N ALA A 212 -0.86 -20.95 19.58
CA ALA A 212 -0.55 -19.68 18.93
C ALA A 212 0.88 -19.63 18.36
N ASP A 213 1.87 -20.12 19.12
CA ASP A 213 3.26 -20.18 18.67
C ASP A 213 3.43 -21.16 17.51
N ARG A 214 2.66 -22.26 17.50
CA ARG A 214 2.68 -23.24 16.41
C ARG A 214 2.18 -22.67 15.10
N VAL A 215 1.01 -22.01 15.11
CA VAL A 215 0.48 -21.40 13.88
C VAL A 215 1.38 -20.26 13.40
N ARG A 216 1.94 -19.46 14.33
CA ARG A 216 2.92 -18.42 13.99
C ARG A 216 4.17 -19.02 13.35
N ALA A 217 4.74 -20.04 13.96
CA ALA A 217 5.92 -20.73 13.43
C ALA A 217 5.63 -21.32 12.04
N ALA A 218 4.49 -21.98 11.83
CA ALA A 218 4.12 -22.52 10.53
C ALA A 218 4.01 -21.44 9.45
N THR A 219 3.49 -20.26 9.79
CA THR A 219 3.44 -19.13 8.84
C THR A 219 4.79 -18.45 8.60
N ALA A 220 5.70 -18.47 9.58
CA ALA A 220 7.00 -17.81 9.53
C ALA A 220 8.14 -18.68 8.95
N GLN A 221 8.04 -20.01 9.08
CA GLN A 221 9.12 -20.95 8.71
C GLN A 221 9.43 -21.00 7.21
N SER A 222 8.52 -20.52 6.37
CA SER A 222 8.79 -20.36 4.95
C SER A 222 8.88 -18.87 4.67
N THR A 223 9.99 -18.39 4.14
CA THR A 223 10.00 -17.07 3.54
C THR A 223 8.96 -17.02 2.43
N PHE A 224 8.28 -15.90 2.20
CA PHE A 224 7.58 -15.76 0.92
C PHE A 224 8.63 -15.84 -0.19
N ALA A 225 8.58 -16.89 -1.00
CA ALA A 225 9.28 -16.85 -2.28
C ALA A 225 8.58 -15.74 -3.05
N ALA A 226 9.22 -14.59 -3.24
CA ALA A 226 8.51 -13.45 -3.83
C ALA A 226 8.06 -13.73 -5.28
N ALA A 227 8.53 -14.83 -5.89
CA ALA A 227 8.24 -15.24 -7.25
C ALA A 227 7.24 -16.40 -7.30
N ASP A 228 6.23 -16.25 -8.17
CA ASP A 228 5.36 -17.32 -8.68
C ASP A 228 4.57 -18.12 -7.63
N VAL A 229 4.46 -17.61 -6.40
CA VAL A 229 3.62 -18.16 -5.35
C VAL A 229 2.69 -17.10 -4.76
N PRO A 230 1.54 -17.50 -4.21
CA PRO A 230 0.69 -16.61 -3.46
C PRO A 230 1.40 -16.04 -2.23
N LEU A 231 1.12 -14.77 -1.95
CA LEU A 231 1.81 -13.98 -0.93
C LEU A 231 0.95 -13.79 0.34
N ILE A 232 0.13 -14.80 0.61
CA ILE A 232 -0.73 -14.96 1.78
C ILE A 232 -0.69 -16.41 2.24
N ARG A 233 -0.77 -16.64 3.56
CA ARG A 233 -0.86 -17.96 4.19
C ARG A 233 -1.80 -17.91 5.37
N CYS A 234 -2.58 -18.97 5.53
CA CYS A 234 -3.40 -19.19 6.72
C CYS A 234 -3.04 -20.56 7.31
N ALA A 235 -2.80 -20.60 8.61
CA ALA A 235 -2.51 -21.84 9.34
C ALA A 235 -3.46 -22.00 10.53
N LEU A 236 -3.98 -23.22 10.73
CA LEU A 236 -4.87 -23.60 11.81
C LEU A 236 -4.23 -24.68 12.67
N ALA A 237 -4.41 -24.61 13.99
CA ALA A 237 -4.01 -25.68 14.90
C ALA A 237 -5.08 -25.93 15.97
N PRO A 238 -5.43 -27.19 16.27
CA PRO A 238 -6.28 -27.50 17.41
C PRO A 238 -5.59 -27.12 18.73
N ALA A 239 -6.38 -26.70 19.71
CA ALA A 239 -5.91 -26.17 20.98
C ALA A 239 -6.86 -26.54 22.13
N GLY A 240 -6.69 -27.69 22.80
CA GLY A 240 -7.50 -28.04 23.98
C GLY A 240 -9.01 -27.87 23.74
N ASP A 241 -9.59 -26.81 24.32
CA ASP A 241 -11.02 -26.43 24.22
C ASP A 241 -11.34 -25.43 23.06
N GLY A 242 -10.40 -25.27 22.13
CA GLY A 242 -10.43 -24.29 21.07
C GLY A 242 -9.45 -24.60 19.93
N TRP A 243 -9.04 -23.55 19.23
CA TRP A 243 -8.08 -23.62 18.13
C TRP A 243 -7.35 -22.29 17.96
N ALA A 244 -6.17 -22.34 17.37
CA ALA A 244 -5.41 -21.17 16.99
C ALA A 244 -5.42 -21.00 15.47
N VAL A 245 -5.31 -19.74 15.05
CA VAL A 245 -5.13 -19.34 13.65
C VAL A 245 -4.02 -18.32 13.54
N ALA A 246 -3.23 -18.45 12.48
CA ALA A 246 -2.33 -17.39 12.02
C ALA A 246 -2.68 -17.03 10.58
N LEU A 247 -2.72 -15.73 10.30
CA LEU A 247 -2.77 -15.20 8.94
C LEU A 247 -1.49 -14.41 8.71
N ALA A 248 -0.70 -14.82 7.72
CA ALA A 248 0.48 -14.10 7.30
C ALA A 248 0.31 -13.59 5.87
N VAL A 249 0.63 -12.32 5.65
CA VAL A 249 0.48 -11.64 4.36
C VAL A 249 1.76 -10.85 4.08
N TYR A 250 2.26 -10.91 2.85
CA TYR A 250 3.35 -10.06 2.43
C TYR A 250 2.88 -8.62 2.34
N ALA A 251 3.50 -7.69 3.07
CA ALA A 251 3.04 -6.31 3.22
C ALA A 251 2.69 -5.61 1.89
N PRO A 252 3.45 -5.79 0.80
CA PRO A 252 3.13 -5.20 -0.51
C PRO A 252 1.82 -5.61 -1.15
N VAL A 253 1.25 -6.76 -0.75
CA VAL A 253 -0.02 -7.26 -1.28
C VAL A 253 -1.18 -7.11 -0.29
N ALA A 254 -0.90 -6.66 0.94
CA ALA A 254 -1.93 -6.40 1.96
C ALA A 254 -2.74 -5.13 1.65
N GLY A 255 -2.27 -4.29 0.71
CA GLY A 255 -2.93 -3.03 0.38
C GLY A 255 -2.91 -2.06 1.57
N SER A 256 -4.07 -1.51 1.91
CA SER A 256 -4.25 -0.66 3.11
C SER A 256 -4.64 -1.45 4.36
N SER A 257 -4.93 -2.75 4.24
CA SER A 257 -5.41 -3.56 5.35
C SER A 257 -4.27 -4.05 6.23
N THR A 258 -4.52 -4.08 7.53
CA THR A 258 -3.60 -4.70 8.50
C THR A 258 -3.82 -6.22 8.56
N ALA A 259 -2.84 -6.97 9.07
CA ALA A 259 -3.01 -8.41 9.27
C ALA A 259 -4.13 -8.73 10.27
N ASP A 260 -4.33 -7.88 11.29
CA ASP A 260 -5.38 -8.06 12.29
C ASP A 260 -6.79 -7.85 11.70
N GLU A 261 -6.98 -6.83 10.84
CA GLU A 261 -8.24 -6.62 10.12
C GLU A 261 -8.56 -7.79 9.19
N LEU A 262 -7.57 -8.25 8.42
CA LEU A 262 -7.74 -9.40 7.52
C LEU A 262 -8.03 -10.69 8.29
N LEU A 263 -7.39 -10.88 9.46
CA LEU A 263 -7.66 -12.03 10.32
C LEU A 263 -9.06 -11.95 10.93
N ALA A 264 -9.49 -10.78 11.39
CA ALA A 264 -10.84 -10.57 11.92
C ALA A 264 -11.91 -10.89 10.87
N GLU A 265 -11.74 -10.37 9.66
CA GLU A 265 -12.65 -10.62 8.55
C GLU A 265 -12.66 -12.11 8.15
N TRP A 266 -11.49 -12.76 8.08
CA TRP A 266 -11.43 -14.20 7.82
C TRP A 266 -12.18 -15.01 8.88
N CYS A 267 -12.03 -14.67 10.16
CA CYS A 267 -12.74 -15.30 11.27
C CYS A 267 -14.26 -15.13 11.17
N GLU A 268 -14.74 -13.95 10.75
CA GLU A 268 -16.15 -13.70 10.45
C GLU A 268 -16.66 -14.59 9.31
N LEU A 269 -15.90 -14.66 8.20
CA LEU A 269 -16.22 -15.50 7.04
C LEU A 269 -16.20 -17.00 7.38
N ALA A 270 -15.35 -17.41 8.32
CA ALA A 270 -15.28 -18.77 8.85
C ALA A 270 -16.38 -19.09 9.88
N GLY A 271 -17.26 -18.12 10.20
CA GLY A 271 -18.38 -18.29 11.12
C GLY A 271 -18.00 -18.20 12.61
N THR A 272 -16.78 -17.76 12.94
CA THR A 272 -16.29 -17.63 14.32
C THR A 272 -15.70 -16.22 14.54
N PRO A 273 -16.53 -15.17 14.65
CA PRO A 273 -16.04 -13.80 14.75
C PRO A 273 -15.13 -13.61 15.97
N LEU A 274 -14.05 -12.84 15.80
CA LEU A 274 -13.22 -12.40 16.92
C LEU A 274 -14.09 -11.51 17.81
N ARG A 275 -14.40 -11.97 19.02
CA ARG A 275 -15.04 -11.07 19.99
C ARG A 275 -14.04 -9.96 20.33
N PRO A 276 -14.45 -8.68 20.33
CA PRO A 276 -13.60 -7.64 20.87
C PRO A 276 -13.23 -8.03 22.29
N ALA A 277 -11.93 -7.97 22.63
CA ALA A 277 -11.50 -8.06 24.02
C ALA A 277 -12.31 -7.02 24.80
N ALA A 278 -13.07 -7.46 25.80
CA ALA A 278 -13.84 -6.54 26.63
C ALA A 278 -12.87 -5.46 27.11
N ALA A 279 -13.12 -4.20 26.73
CA ALA A 279 -12.34 -3.08 27.21
C ALA A 279 -12.37 -3.16 28.74
N HIS A 280 -11.21 -3.40 29.35
CA HIS A 280 -11.07 -3.29 30.79
C HIS A 280 -11.44 -1.84 31.16
N ALA A 281 -12.62 -1.70 31.77
CA ALA A 281 -13.07 -0.50 32.44
C ALA A 281 -12.25 -0.25 33.72
#